data_AF-M0JSZ0-F1
#
_entry.id   AF-M0JSZ0-F1
#
_cell.length_a   1.000
_cell.length_b   1.000
_cell.length_c   1.000
_cell.angle_alpha   90.00
_cell.angle_beta   90.00
_cell.angle_gamma   90.00
#
_symmetry.space_group_name_H-M   'P 1'
#
loop_
_entity.id
_entity.type
_entity.pdbx_description
1 polymer ?
#
loop_
_entity_poly.entity_id
_entity_poly.type
_entity_poly.pdbx_seq_one_letter_code
_entity_poly.pdbx_strand_id
1 'polypeptide(L)'
;MDARDEPTARLGRRLEMALESTLADSVSWTVTTDGPVIARLPDREFAFERADSPNGHRWTVVLRADGSVVSKFGQFETIDDVVETVESLVHSDVRYTVCCDG
;
A
#
# COMPACT_ATOMS: atom_id res chain seq x y z
N MET A 1 0.05 -25.42 -5.31
CA MET A 1 -1.06 -25.12 -4.38
C MET A 1 -0.77 -23.86 -3.56
N ASP A 2 -0.28 -22.80 -4.22
CA ASP A 2 -0.85 -21.45 -4.43
C ASP A 2 -1.78 -20.77 -3.40
N ALA A 3 -1.84 -21.22 -2.14
CA ALA A 3 -2.65 -20.55 -1.11
C ALA A 3 -2.12 -19.15 -0.72
N ARG A 4 -0.88 -18.78 -1.12
CA ARG A 4 -0.34 -17.43 -0.90
C ARG A 4 -0.79 -16.43 -1.97
N ASP A 5 -1.22 -16.88 -3.14
CA ASP A 5 -1.59 -15.99 -4.25
C ASP A 5 -2.95 -15.34 -4.05
N GLU A 6 -3.92 -16.05 -3.49
CA GLU A 6 -5.28 -15.54 -3.26
C GLU A 6 -5.35 -14.20 -2.49
N PRO A 7 -4.70 -14.02 -1.33
CA PRO A 7 -4.76 -12.75 -0.60
C PRO A 7 -3.99 -11.63 -1.30
N THR A 8 -2.95 -11.98 -2.05
CA THR A 8 -2.02 -11.05 -2.71
C THR A 8 -2.65 -10.50 -3.98
N ALA A 9 -3.29 -11.37 -4.77
CA ALA A 9 -4.12 -11.00 -5.91
C ALA A 9 -5.36 -10.19 -5.48
N ARG A 10 -5.98 -10.54 -4.34
CA ARG A 10 -7.10 -9.78 -3.78
C ARG A 10 -6.68 -8.36 -3.38
N LEU A 11 -5.52 -8.22 -2.72
CA LEU A 11 -4.95 -6.92 -2.37
C LEU A 11 -4.67 -6.10 -3.64
N GLY A 12 -4.02 -6.69 -4.64
CA GLY A 12 -3.77 -6.04 -5.93
C GLY A 12 -5.04 -5.47 -6.55
N ARG A 13 -6.08 -6.30 -6.70
CA ARG A 13 -7.35 -5.87 -7.27
C ARG A 13 -8.05 -4.77 -6.47
N ARG A 14 -7.96 -4.82 -5.13
CA ARG A 14 -8.53 -3.78 -4.26
C ARG A 14 -7.77 -2.46 -4.40
N LEU A 15 -6.44 -2.51 -4.47
CA LEU A 15 -5.60 -1.34 -4.71
C LEU A 15 -5.87 -0.73 -6.09
N GLU A 16 -6.03 -1.55 -7.13
CA GLU A 16 -6.38 -1.06 -8.47
C GLU A 16 -7.69 -0.28 -8.45
N MET A 17 -8.76 -0.83 -7.84
CA MET A 17 -10.04 -0.14 -7.73
C MET A 17 -9.95 1.14 -6.88
N ALA A 18 -9.21 1.10 -5.77
CA ALA A 18 -9.02 2.24 -4.89
C ALA A 18 -8.24 3.38 -5.58
N LEU A 19 -7.16 3.04 -6.30
CA LEU A 19 -6.35 3.99 -7.06
C LEU A 19 -7.11 4.52 -8.27
N GLU A 20 -7.86 3.69 -8.98
CA GLU A 20 -8.74 4.12 -10.08
C GLU A 20 -9.78 5.12 -9.58
N SER A 21 -10.44 4.82 -8.46
CA SER A 21 -11.44 5.71 -7.84
C SER A 21 -10.83 7.00 -7.30
N THR A 22 -9.66 6.93 -6.67
CA THR A 22 -9.01 8.07 -6.01
C THR A 22 -8.33 9.00 -7.00
N LEU A 23 -7.61 8.44 -7.97
CA LEU A 23 -6.78 9.21 -8.91
C LEU A 23 -7.55 9.61 -10.16
N ALA A 24 -8.59 8.87 -10.55
CA ALA A 24 -9.52 9.23 -11.63
C ALA A 24 -8.85 9.91 -12.84
N ASP A 25 -7.83 9.27 -13.41
CA ASP A 25 -7.01 9.72 -14.56
C ASP A 25 -6.04 10.91 -14.31
N SER A 26 -5.94 11.42 -13.09
CA SER A 26 -5.05 12.55 -12.76
C SER A 26 -3.57 12.21 -12.93
N VAL A 27 -3.19 10.96 -12.68
CA VAL A 27 -1.80 10.48 -12.75
C VAL A 27 -1.73 9.03 -13.21
N SER A 28 -0.66 8.67 -13.92
CA SER A 28 -0.40 7.28 -14.34
C SER A 28 0.11 6.44 -13.18
N TRP A 29 -0.59 5.36 -12.84
CA TRP A 29 -0.20 4.42 -11.79
C TRP A 29 -0.17 2.99 -12.33
N THR A 30 0.50 2.09 -11.61
CA THR A 30 0.57 0.67 -11.97
C THR A 30 0.66 -0.19 -10.72
N VAL A 31 -0.07 -1.30 -10.69
CA VAL A 31 0.00 -2.30 -9.60
C VAL A 31 0.65 -3.58 -10.14
N THR A 32 1.63 -4.12 -9.42
CA THR A 32 2.31 -5.37 -9.75
C THR A 32 2.12 -6.38 -8.63
N THR A 33 1.75 -7.61 -8.98
CA THR A 33 1.49 -8.71 -8.01
C THR A 33 2.31 -9.96 -8.29
N ASP A 34 3.28 -9.92 -9.21
CA ASP A 34 4.15 -11.06 -9.59
C ASP A 34 5.16 -11.45 -8.47
N GLY A 35 5.23 -10.66 -7.41
CA GLY A 35 6.05 -10.91 -6.23
C GLY A 35 5.45 -10.20 -5.00
N PRO A 36 6.19 -9.39 -4.24
CA PRO A 36 5.55 -8.49 -3.30
C PRO A 36 4.59 -7.56 -4.07
N VAL A 37 3.41 -7.27 -3.51
CA VAL A 37 2.50 -6.31 -4.14
C VAL A 37 3.19 -4.96 -4.13
N ILE A 38 3.21 -4.27 -5.26
CA ILE A 38 3.78 -2.93 -5.38
C ILE A 38 2.82 -2.07 -6.19
N ALA A 39 2.38 -0.95 -5.64
CA ALA A 39 1.68 0.11 -6.36
C ALA A 39 2.64 1.26 -6.65
N ARG A 40 2.94 1.51 -7.93
CA ARG A 40 3.82 2.59 -8.40
C ARG A 40 2.98 3.75 -8.89
N LEU A 41 3.22 4.92 -8.34
CA LEU A 41 2.70 6.22 -8.75
C LEU A 41 3.90 7.03 -9.30
N PRO A 42 3.68 8.16 -10.01
CA PRO A 42 4.81 8.89 -10.60
C PRO A 42 5.70 9.57 -9.55
N ASP A 43 5.13 9.90 -8.40
CA ASP A 43 5.82 10.60 -7.31
C ASP A 43 6.30 9.66 -6.19
N ARG A 44 5.68 8.47 -6.09
CA ARG A 44 5.87 7.56 -4.95
C ARG A 44 5.54 6.12 -5.29
N GLU A 45 6.03 5.19 -4.49
CA GLU A 45 5.79 3.76 -4.62
C GLU A 45 5.38 3.18 -3.27
N PHE A 46 4.33 2.37 -3.26
CA PHE A 46 3.86 1.64 -2.09
C PHE A 46 4.20 0.17 -2.28
N ALA A 47 5.13 -0.36 -1.48
CA ALA A 47 5.45 -1.78 -1.46
C ALA A 47 4.77 -2.44 -0.25
N PHE A 48 4.12 -3.58 -0.47
CA PHE A 48 3.38 -4.28 0.57
C PHE A 48 4.13 -5.53 0.98
N GLU A 49 4.54 -5.57 2.24
CA GLU A 49 5.24 -6.69 2.85
C GLU A 49 4.25 -7.49 3.70
N ARG A 50 4.12 -8.79 3.42
CA ARG A 50 3.34 -9.71 4.26
C ARG A 50 4.28 -10.48 5.19
N ALA A 51 4.18 -10.22 6.48
CA ALA A 51 4.87 -10.97 7.51
C ALA A 51 3.94 -12.05 8.07
N ASP A 52 4.36 -13.31 7.97
CA ASP A 52 3.75 -14.41 8.70
C ASP A 52 4.29 -14.35 10.14
N SER A 53 3.44 -13.93 11.08
CA SER A 53 3.76 -13.89 12.51
C SER A 53 3.00 -15.00 13.26
N PRO A 54 3.48 -15.44 14.43
CA PRO A 54 2.77 -16.41 15.26
C PRO A 54 1.37 -15.93 15.70
N ASN A 55 1.13 -14.61 15.65
CA ASN A 55 -0.17 -13.98 15.90
C ASN A 55 -1.04 -13.80 14.64
N GLY A 56 -0.66 -14.38 13.50
CA GLY A 56 -1.37 -14.26 12.22
C GLY A 56 -0.60 -13.47 11.16
N HIS A 57 -1.25 -13.27 10.00
CA HIS A 57 -0.66 -12.51 8.90
C HIS A 57 -0.73 -11.00 9.20
N ARG A 58 0.42 -10.33 9.18
CA ARG A 58 0.52 -8.88 9.33
C ARG A 58 1.00 -8.26 8.03
N TRP A 59 0.30 -7.24 7.58
CA TRP A 59 0.66 -6.45 6.42
C TRP A 59 1.38 -5.18 6.85
N THR A 60 2.38 -4.80 6.05
CA THR A 60 3.12 -3.54 6.20
C THR A 60 3.19 -2.85 4.85
N VAL A 61 2.78 -1.58 4.81
CA VAL A 61 2.88 -0.68 3.67
C VAL A 61 4.16 0.12 3.79
N VAL A 62 5.06 -0.03 2.82
CA VAL A 62 6.32 0.70 2.74
C VAL A 62 6.17 1.77 1.66
N LEU A 63 6.09 3.03 2.09
CA LEU A 63 6.13 4.18 1.20
C LEU A 63 7.57 4.45 0.81
N ARG A 64 7.82 4.52 -0.49
CA ARG A 64 9.09 4.89 -1.11
C ARG A 64 8.88 6.11 -2.01
N ALA A 65 9.86 6.98 -2.06
CA ALA A 65 9.93 8.09 -3.00
C ALA A 65 11.38 8.23 -3.45
N ASP A 66 11.60 8.49 -4.74
CA ASP A 66 12.94 8.60 -5.34
C ASP A 66 13.85 7.39 -5.00
N GLY A 67 13.28 6.18 -5.04
CA GLY A 67 13.99 4.94 -4.73
C GLY A 67 14.35 4.74 -3.25
N SER A 68 14.01 5.68 -2.37
CA SER A 68 14.31 5.63 -0.94
C SER A 68 13.06 5.34 -0.11
N VAL A 69 13.19 4.55 0.97
CA VAL A 69 12.08 4.32 1.90
C VAL A 69 11.84 5.60 2.70
N VAL A 70 10.67 6.19 2.52
CA VAL A 70 10.23 7.40 3.23
C VAL A 70 9.58 7.02 4.55
N SER A 71 8.69 6.02 4.54
CA SER A 71 7.91 5.64 5.72
C SER A 71 7.42 4.21 5.62
N LYS A 72 7.13 3.61 6.78
CA LYS A 72 6.50 2.30 6.88
C LYS A 72 5.28 2.41 7.78
N PHE A 73 4.13 2.00 7.27
CA PHE A 73 2.85 1.90 7.99
C PHE A 73 2.57 0.42 8.18
N GLY A 74 2.37 -0.03 9.40
CA GLY A 74 2.53 -1.46 9.69
C GLY A 74 1.52 -2.05 10.65
N GLN A 75 1.55 -3.39 10.67
CA GLN A 75 0.79 -4.30 11.51
C GLN A 75 -0.71 -4.39 11.17
N PHE A 76 -1.09 -4.17 9.92
CA PHE A 76 -2.48 -4.36 9.50
C PHE A 76 -2.84 -5.84 9.47
N GLU A 77 -3.98 -6.19 10.03
CA GLU A 77 -4.50 -7.57 10.07
C GLU A 77 -5.34 -7.87 8.83
N THR A 78 -5.88 -6.83 8.19
CA THR A 78 -6.77 -6.95 7.05
C THR A 78 -6.24 -6.22 5.81
N ILE A 79 -6.69 -6.66 4.64
CA ILE A 79 -6.44 -5.99 3.36
C ILE A 79 -7.18 -4.65 3.31
N ASP A 80 -8.29 -4.52 4.03
CA ASP A 80 -9.11 -3.30 4.04
C ASP A 80 -8.34 -2.15 4.69
N ASP A 81 -7.79 -2.35 5.89
CA ASP A 81 -6.94 -1.37 6.57
C ASP A 81 -5.74 -0.92 5.72
N VAL A 82 -5.15 -1.88 4.96
CA VAL A 82 -4.04 -1.61 4.06
C VAL A 82 -4.46 -0.68 2.93
N VAL A 83 -5.62 -0.95 2.31
CA VAL A 83 -6.15 -0.17 1.19
C VAL A 83 -6.59 1.21 1.68
N GLU A 84 -7.32 1.29 2.79
CA GLU A 84 -7.71 2.57 3.40
C GLU A 84 -6.51 3.45 3.73
N THR A 85 -5.42 2.83 4.24
CA THR A 85 -4.16 3.56 4.49
C THR A 85 -3.58 4.12 3.19
N VAL A 86 -3.56 3.35 2.11
CA VAL A 86 -3.05 3.81 0.81
C VAL A 86 -3.94 4.92 0.25
N GLU A 87 -5.26 4.76 0.28
CA GLU A 87 -6.21 5.80 -0.14
C GLU A 87 -5.97 7.09 0.63
N SER A 88 -5.83 7.00 1.96
CA SER A 88 -5.52 8.15 2.80
C SER A 88 -4.17 8.78 2.45
N LEU A 89 -3.13 7.99 2.15
CA LEU A 89 -1.80 8.50 1.75
C LEU A 89 -1.79 9.06 0.33
N VAL A 90 -2.72 8.62 -0.54
CA VAL A 90 -2.87 9.15 -1.89
C VAL A 90 -3.65 10.46 -1.86
N HIS A 91 -4.72 10.53 -1.08
CA HIS A 91 -5.54 11.73 -0.89
C HIS A 91 -4.84 12.80 -0.07
N SER A 92 -4.07 12.39 0.94
CA SER A 92 -3.22 13.29 1.70
C SER A 92 -2.02 13.61 0.82
N ASP A 93 -2.17 14.61 -0.05
CA ASP A 93 -1.05 15.42 -0.49
C ASP A 93 -0.29 15.77 0.78
N VAL A 94 0.83 15.09 1.05
CA VAL A 94 1.49 15.06 2.36
C VAL A 94 2.04 16.44 2.65
N ARG A 95 1.16 17.32 3.11
CA ARG A 95 1.49 18.45 3.94
C ARG A 95 1.86 17.78 5.25
N TYR A 96 3.16 17.50 5.38
CA TYR A 96 3.84 17.06 6.59
C TYR A 96 3.22 17.77 7.80
N THR A 97 2.18 17.18 8.37
CA THR A 97 1.76 17.47 9.73
C THR A 97 2.63 16.51 10.50
N VAL A 98 3.82 17.01 10.82
CA VAL A 98 4.63 16.48 11.90
C VAL A 98 3.67 16.25 13.05
N CYS A 99 3.39 14.99 13.40
CA CYS A 99 2.83 14.67 14.69
C CYS A 99 3.90 14.99 15.73
N CYS A 100 4.03 16.27 16.06
CA CYS A 100 4.49 16.73 17.35
C CYS A 100 3.21 16.97 18.16
N ASP A 101 2.80 15.97 18.94
CA ASP A 101 1.94 16.15 20.12
C ASP A 101 1.96 14.82 20.89
N GLY A 102 2.42 14.71 22.14
CA GLY A 102 2.94 15.68 23.10
C GLY A 102 3.50 14.92 24.31
#